data_AF-A0A1W9LER4-F1
#
_entry.id   AF-A0A1W9LER4-F1
#
_cell.length_a   1.000
_cell.length_b   1.000
_cell.length_c   1.000
_cell.angle_alpha   90.00
_cell.angle_beta   90.00
_cell.angle_gamma   90.00
#
_symmetry.space_group_name_H-M   'P 1'
#
loop_
_entity.id
_entity.type
_entity.pdbx_description
1 polymer ?
#
loop_
_entity_poly.entity_id
_entity_poly.type
_entity_poly.pdbx_seq_one_letter_code
_entity_poly.pdbx_strand_id
1 'polypeptide(L)'
;MATGTRKVALRLWGGSIPDRDPDALVRELYAEENRDLEDPSGSQDMVGLILPGVNRLDYDIRHEGGVFPRHIECNRDPAVAAWLERVIHMVPVMPRPEGYSPLDEKRLDPEWVRRLGRSGRECFDAIVACDVAALGDSMNECMRCWEALLPCTVRHPTIPLDLPAILKAHQTRHSGAMYSGCGGGYLYVVSETSVPGSFPIRVRR
;
A
#
# COMPACT_ATOMS: atom_id res chain seq x y z
N MET A 1 6.82 6.99 0.57
CA MET A 1 6.41 5.61 0.25
C MET A 1 7.17 5.11 -0.98
N ALA A 2 7.36 3.79 -1.12
CA ALA A 2 8.18 3.15 -2.16
C ALA A 2 9.66 3.58 -2.15
N THR A 3 10.35 3.40 -1.00
CA THR A 3 11.74 3.85 -0.84
C THR A 3 12.71 3.16 -1.82
N GLY A 4 12.42 1.93 -2.24
CA GLY A 4 13.17 1.21 -3.28
C GLY A 4 12.97 1.85 -4.66
N THR A 5 11.74 1.81 -5.16
CA THR A 5 11.34 2.41 -6.44
C THR A 5 11.75 3.87 -6.59
N ARG A 6 11.62 4.69 -5.55
CA ARG A 6 12.06 6.09 -5.58
C ARG A 6 13.57 6.25 -5.73
N LYS A 7 14.38 5.37 -5.11
CA LYS A 7 15.84 5.38 -5.30
C LYS A 7 16.22 5.00 -6.73
N VAL A 8 15.50 4.04 -7.31
CA VAL A 8 15.68 3.65 -8.72
C VAL A 8 15.30 4.80 -9.65
N ALA A 9 14.13 5.40 -9.46
CA ALA A 9 13.68 6.56 -10.24
C ALA A 9 14.62 7.76 -10.12
N LEU A 10 15.17 8.01 -8.92
CA LEU A 10 16.18 9.06 -8.71
C LEU A 10 17.46 8.79 -9.51
N ARG A 11 17.92 7.53 -9.55
CA ARG A 11 19.08 7.12 -10.34
C ARG A 11 18.84 7.28 -11.84
N LEU A 12 17.66 6.88 -12.33
CA LEU A 12 17.34 6.92 -13.75
C LEU A 12 17.05 8.34 -14.26
N TRP A 13 16.30 9.14 -13.50
CA TRP A 13 15.68 10.38 -14.00
C TRP A 13 16.06 11.64 -13.21
N GLY A 14 17.02 11.54 -12.29
CA GLY A 14 17.58 12.71 -11.59
C GLY A 14 16.60 13.43 -10.66
N GLY A 15 15.49 12.78 -10.27
CA GLY A 15 14.52 13.31 -9.30
C GLY A 15 13.25 13.93 -9.90
N SER A 16 13.15 14.01 -11.23
CA SER A 16 11.92 14.38 -11.94
C SER A 16 11.38 13.21 -12.75
N ILE A 17 10.06 13.05 -12.78
CA ILE A 17 9.43 12.05 -13.65
C ILE A 17 9.44 12.60 -15.09
N PRO A 18 9.98 11.86 -16.07
CA PRO A 18 10.00 12.31 -17.46
C PRO A 18 8.59 12.54 -18.02
N ASP A 19 8.44 13.51 -18.90
CA ASP A 19 7.21 13.72 -19.68
C ASP A 19 7.17 12.73 -20.85
N ARG A 20 6.82 11.47 -20.53
CA ARG A 20 6.70 10.35 -21.45
C ARG A 20 5.45 9.55 -21.13
N ASP A 21 5.12 8.61 -22.00
CA ASP A 21 4.07 7.64 -21.77
C ASP A 21 4.21 6.96 -20.38
N PRO A 22 3.21 7.09 -19.49
CA PRO A 22 3.25 6.52 -18.14
C PRO A 22 3.49 5.01 -18.12
N ASP A 23 2.92 4.26 -19.05
CA ASP A 23 3.06 2.80 -19.10
C ASP A 23 4.49 2.41 -19.44
N ALA A 24 5.12 3.10 -20.39
CA ALA A 24 6.54 2.93 -20.69
C ALA A 24 7.42 3.23 -19.45
N LEU A 25 7.11 4.27 -18.68
CA LEU A 25 7.84 4.61 -17.46
C LEU A 25 7.69 3.55 -16.36
N VAL A 26 6.49 2.98 -16.21
CA VAL A 26 6.21 1.90 -15.23
C VAL A 26 7.05 0.67 -15.58
N ARG A 27 7.09 0.30 -16.86
CA ARG A 27 7.85 -0.85 -17.35
C ARG A 27 9.36 -0.65 -17.21
N GLU A 28 9.84 0.55 -17.48
CA GLU A 28 11.24 0.93 -17.29
C GLU A 28 11.67 0.81 -15.82
N LEU A 29 10.87 1.37 -14.88
CA LEU A 29 11.14 1.23 -13.45
C LEU A 29 11.06 -0.22 -12.99
N TYR A 30 10.05 -0.96 -13.46
CA TYR A 30 9.89 -2.37 -13.09
C TYR A 30 11.10 -3.21 -13.51
N ALA A 31 11.55 -3.05 -14.75
CA ALA A 31 12.70 -3.79 -15.28
C ALA A 31 14.01 -3.43 -14.56
N GLU A 32 14.16 -2.17 -14.15
CA GLU A 32 15.36 -1.72 -13.43
C GLU A 32 15.35 -2.14 -11.96
N GLU A 33 14.22 -2.01 -11.25
CA GLU A 33 14.11 -2.37 -9.83
C GLU A 33 14.22 -3.87 -9.62
N ASN A 34 13.68 -4.67 -10.53
CA ASN A 34 13.66 -6.13 -10.41
C ASN A 34 14.80 -6.84 -11.15
N ARG A 35 15.80 -6.08 -11.65
CA ARG A 35 16.96 -6.69 -12.29
C ARG A 35 17.73 -7.53 -11.27
N ASP A 36 17.94 -8.81 -11.60
CA ASP A 36 18.72 -9.78 -10.83
C ASP A 36 18.18 -10.09 -9.42
N LEU A 37 16.89 -9.79 -9.14
CA LEU A 37 16.25 -10.17 -7.89
C LEU A 37 15.66 -11.58 -7.95
N GLU A 38 15.92 -12.40 -6.93
CA GLU A 38 15.32 -13.72 -6.77
C GLU A 38 13.80 -13.61 -6.50
N ASP A 39 13.41 -12.64 -5.68
CA ASP A 39 12.01 -12.31 -5.36
C ASP A 39 11.66 -10.92 -5.91
N PRO A 40 11.11 -10.81 -7.13
CA PRO A 40 10.76 -9.53 -7.70
C PRO A 40 9.60 -8.86 -6.96
N SER A 41 9.70 -7.56 -6.78
CA SER A 41 8.62 -6.68 -6.32
C SER A 41 7.50 -6.57 -7.37
N GLY A 42 6.27 -6.30 -6.91
CA GLY A 42 5.13 -6.05 -7.80
C GLY A 42 5.14 -4.64 -8.40
N SER A 43 4.46 -4.43 -9.53
CA SER A 43 4.42 -3.14 -10.24
C SER A 43 3.66 -2.01 -9.52
N GLN A 44 2.99 -2.31 -8.41
CA GLN A 44 2.11 -1.37 -7.69
C GLN A 44 2.82 -0.08 -7.27
N ASP A 45 4.07 -0.19 -6.79
CA ASP A 45 4.84 0.95 -6.29
C ASP A 45 5.29 1.85 -7.46
N MET A 46 5.65 1.25 -8.61
CA MET A 46 5.98 1.97 -9.85
C MET A 46 4.77 2.74 -10.36
N VAL A 47 3.60 2.08 -10.43
CA VAL A 47 2.35 2.72 -10.87
C VAL A 47 1.96 3.85 -9.93
N GLY A 48 1.99 3.62 -8.61
CA GLY A 48 1.71 4.66 -7.61
C GLY A 48 2.73 5.80 -7.62
N LEU A 49 3.97 5.54 -8.03
CA LEU A 49 4.99 6.58 -8.22
C LEU A 49 4.77 7.38 -9.49
N ILE A 50 4.13 6.85 -10.54
CA ILE A 50 4.00 7.53 -11.85
C ILE A 50 2.63 8.18 -12.04
N LEU A 51 1.55 7.51 -11.65
CA LEU A 51 0.19 8.03 -11.83
C LEU A 51 -0.22 8.94 -10.66
N PRO A 52 -0.79 10.13 -10.91
CA PRO A 52 -1.33 10.99 -9.86
C PRO A 52 -2.68 10.47 -9.33
N GLY A 53 -3.15 11.05 -8.23
CA GLY A 53 -4.44 10.74 -7.63
C GLY A 53 -4.49 9.41 -6.89
N VAL A 54 -5.69 8.86 -6.79
CA VAL A 54 -5.98 7.56 -6.17
C VAL A 54 -6.25 6.56 -7.29
N ASN A 55 -5.54 5.44 -7.27
CA ASN A 55 -5.61 4.45 -8.35
C ASN A 55 -5.92 3.06 -7.79
N ARG A 56 -6.93 2.38 -8.35
CA ARG A 56 -7.18 0.95 -8.11
C ARG A 56 -6.55 0.15 -9.24
N LEU A 57 -5.76 -0.86 -8.88
CA LEU A 57 -5.02 -1.69 -9.83
C LEU A 57 -5.64 -3.09 -9.84
N ASP A 58 -6.24 -3.47 -10.97
CA ASP A 58 -6.88 -4.77 -11.13
C ASP A 58 -5.96 -5.69 -11.95
N TYR A 59 -5.42 -6.73 -11.31
CA TYR A 59 -4.50 -7.70 -11.93
C TYR A 59 -5.23 -8.95 -12.43
N ASP A 60 -4.73 -9.54 -13.51
CA ASP A 60 -5.20 -10.80 -14.08
C ASP A 60 -4.00 -11.62 -14.52
N ILE A 61 -3.85 -12.85 -14.00
CA ILE A 61 -2.71 -13.73 -14.33
C ILE A 61 -2.60 -14.03 -15.83
N ARG A 62 -3.72 -13.94 -16.57
CA ARG A 62 -3.77 -14.16 -18.02
C ARG A 62 -3.31 -12.94 -18.83
N HIS A 63 -3.14 -11.79 -18.19
CA HIS A 63 -2.68 -10.56 -18.81
C HIS A 63 -1.25 -10.29 -18.34
N GLU A 64 -0.29 -10.37 -19.28
CA GLU A 64 1.12 -10.08 -19.01
C GLU A 64 1.70 -10.81 -17.78
N GLY A 65 1.30 -12.07 -17.60
CA GLY A 65 1.74 -12.90 -16.48
C GLY A 65 1.29 -12.38 -15.10
N GLY A 66 0.29 -11.49 -15.04
CA GLY A 66 -0.18 -10.88 -13.80
C GLY A 66 0.78 -9.86 -13.18
N VAL A 67 1.83 -9.47 -13.90
CA VAL A 67 2.85 -8.54 -13.42
C VAL A 67 2.35 -7.09 -13.50
N PHE A 68 1.66 -6.75 -14.58
CA PHE A 68 1.08 -5.43 -14.82
C PHE A 68 -0.45 -5.48 -14.68
N PRO A 69 -1.08 -4.40 -14.21
CA PRO A 69 -2.53 -4.37 -14.07
C PRO A 69 -3.21 -4.44 -15.44
N ARG A 70 -4.26 -5.24 -15.53
CA ARG A 70 -5.12 -5.32 -16.72
C ARG A 70 -6.03 -4.11 -16.83
N HIS A 71 -6.39 -3.52 -15.69
CA HIS A 71 -7.21 -2.30 -15.62
C HIS A 71 -6.71 -1.41 -14.48
N ILE A 72 -6.73 -0.10 -14.72
CA ILE A 72 -6.43 0.92 -13.72
C ILE A 72 -7.62 1.86 -13.64
N GLU A 73 -8.30 1.85 -12.49
CA GLU A 73 -9.33 2.84 -12.18
C GLU A 73 -8.67 4.05 -11.53
N CYS A 74 -8.88 5.26 -12.08
CA CYS A 74 -8.22 6.48 -11.60
C CYS A 74 -9.25 7.48 -11.06
N ASN A 75 -9.01 8.01 -9.86
CA ASN A 75 -9.67 9.22 -9.37
C ASN A 75 -8.65 10.34 -9.18
N ARG A 76 -8.85 11.45 -9.90
CA ARG A 76 -8.00 12.65 -9.86
C ARG A 76 -8.76 13.89 -9.35
N ASP A 77 -9.92 13.69 -8.72
CA ASP A 77 -10.70 14.79 -8.17
C ASP A 77 -9.92 15.45 -7.01
N PRO A 78 -9.57 16.75 -7.11
CA PRO A 78 -8.85 17.46 -6.07
C PRO A 78 -9.60 17.47 -4.72
N ALA A 79 -10.93 17.40 -4.72
CA ALA A 79 -11.75 17.36 -3.51
C ALA A 79 -11.60 16.01 -2.79
N VAL A 80 -11.63 14.89 -3.53
CA VAL A 80 -11.37 13.54 -2.99
C VAL A 80 -9.94 13.46 -2.44
N ALA A 81 -8.96 13.97 -3.19
CA ALA A 81 -7.57 14.02 -2.73
C ALA A 81 -7.42 14.84 -1.43
N ALA A 82 -8.02 16.03 -1.37
CA ALA A 82 -7.98 16.88 -0.18
C ALA A 82 -8.72 16.27 1.01
N TRP A 83 -9.81 15.52 0.77
CA TRP A 83 -10.50 14.77 1.81
C TRP A 83 -9.59 13.66 2.36
N LEU A 84 -8.98 12.86 1.50
CA LEU A 84 -8.10 11.77 1.88
C LEU A 84 -6.90 12.26 2.71
N GLU A 85 -6.29 13.38 2.31
CA GLU A 85 -5.20 14.05 3.03
C GLU A 85 -5.58 14.49 4.45
N ARG A 86 -6.87 14.72 4.74
CA ARG A 86 -7.35 15.10 6.08
C ARG A 86 -7.64 13.90 6.98
N VAL A 87 -8.10 12.79 6.39
CA VAL A 87 -8.60 11.64 7.18
C VAL A 87 -7.57 10.52 7.33
N ILE A 88 -6.53 10.48 6.49
CA ILE A 88 -5.43 9.51 6.62
C ILE A 88 -4.25 10.12 7.36
N HIS A 89 -3.90 9.46 8.46
CA HIS A 89 -2.78 9.81 9.32
C HIS A 89 -1.72 8.71 9.26
N MET A 90 -0.45 9.08 9.08
CA MET A 90 0.67 8.13 9.11
C MET A 90 1.38 8.16 10.45
N VAL A 91 1.45 7.03 11.14
CA VAL A 91 2.21 6.86 12.38
C VAL A 91 3.49 6.07 12.07
N PRO A 92 4.69 6.61 12.33
CA PRO A 92 5.92 5.86 12.22
C PRO A 92 5.99 4.79 13.31
N VAL A 93 6.37 3.56 12.95
CA VAL A 93 6.41 2.43 13.90
C VAL A 93 7.84 1.95 14.09
N MET A 94 8.44 1.35 13.07
CA MET A 94 9.85 0.94 13.08
C MET A 94 10.37 0.73 11.66
N PRO A 95 11.66 0.95 11.36
CA PRO A 95 12.24 0.51 10.10
C PRO A 95 12.14 -1.02 9.98
N ARG A 96 12.18 -1.56 8.75
CA ARG A 96 12.26 -3.02 8.56
C ARG A 96 13.57 -3.55 9.12
N PRO A 97 13.54 -4.57 10.00
CA PRO A 97 14.76 -5.14 10.56
C PRO A 97 15.54 -5.94 9.51
N GLU A 98 16.83 -6.14 9.75
CA GLU A 98 17.66 -7.02 8.90
C GLU A 98 17.18 -8.48 9.02
N GLY A 99 17.31 -9.24 7.93
CA GLY A 99 16.85 -10.63 7.86
C GLY A 99 15.33 -10.80 7.95
N TYR A 100 14.56 -9.71 7.84
CA TYR A 100 13.10 -9.76 7.81
C TYR A 100 12.58 -10.05 6.41
N SER A 101 11.77 -11.10 6.29
CA SER A 101 10.97 -11.34 5.09
C SER A 101 9.51 -11.60 5.47
N PRO A 102 8.56 -10.84 4.90
CA PRO A 102 7.13 -11.08 5.10
C PRO A 102 6.65 -12.36 4.38
N LEU A 103 7.49 -12.93 3.51
CA LEU A 103 7.19 -14.08 2.66
C LEU A 103 7.68 -15.41 3.25
N ASP A 104 8.31 -15.39 4.43
CA ASP A 104 8.85 -16.59 5.08
C ASP A 104 7.77 -17.62 5.42
N GLU A 105 6.54 -17.14 5.66
CA GLU A 105 5.36 -17.98 5.80
C GLU A 105 4.24 -17.51 4.86
N LYS A 106 3.83 -18.39 3.94
CA LYS A 106 2.76 -18.14 2.95
C LYS A 106 1.61 -19.11 3.16
N ARG A 107 0.41 -18.58 3.37
CA ARG A 107 -0.84 -19.33 3.52
C ARG A 107 -1.83 -18.88 2.45
N LEU A 108 -1.50 -19.10 1.18
CA LEU A 108 -2.23 -18.58 0.01
C LEU A 108 -3.58 -19.28 -0.24
N ASP A 109 -4.46 -19.18 0.76
CA ASP A 109 -5.81 -19.70 0.69
C ASP A 109 -6.68 -18.84 -0.27
N PRO A 110 -7.38 -19.47 -1.25
CA PRO A 110 -8.13 -18.74 -2.26
C PRO A 110 -9.24 -17.83 -1.71
N GLU A 111 -9.88 -18.21 -0.61
CA GLU A 111 -10.97 -17.43 -0.03
C GLU A 111 -10.42 -16.15 0.64
N TRP A 112 -9.28 -16.26 1.32
CA TRP A 112 -8.58 -15.10 1.86
C TRP A 112 -8.03 -14.19 0.76
N VAL A 113 -7.51 -14.74 -0.35
CA VAL A 113 -7.08 -13.94 -1.51
C VAL A 113 -8.26 -13.19 -2.13
N ARG A 114 -9.42 -13.85 -2.27
CA ARG A 114 -10.64 -13.24 -2.78
C ARG A 114 -11.12 -12.09 -1.88
N ARG A 115 -11.05 -12.26 -0.56
CA ARG A 115 -11.39 -11.21 0.41
C ARG A 115 -10.41 -10.04 0.36
N LEU A 116 -9.11 -10.30 0.22
CA LEU A 116 -8.09 -9.27 0.04
C LEU A 116 -8.40 -8.41 -1.20
N GLY A 117 -8.65 -9.04 -2.35
CA GLY A 117 -9.01 -8.33 -3.58
C GLY A 117 -10.30 -7.50 -3.44
N ARG A 118 -11.32 -8.05 -2.76
CA ARG A 118 -12.55 -7.30 -2.45
C ARG A 118 -12.27 -6.08 -1.56
N SER A 119 -11.46 -6.23 -0.52
CA SER A 119 -11.13 -5.12 0.39
C SER A 119 -10.43 -3.96 -0.33
N GLY A 120 -9.61 -4.25 -1.35
CA GLY A 120 -8.98 -3.22 -2.19
C GLY A 120 -10.01 -2.44 -3.03
N ARG A 121 -11.03 -3.12 -3.57
CA ARG A 121 -12.14 -2.47 -4.28
C ARG A 121 -12.98 -1.61 -3.34
N GLU A 122 -13.38 -2.15 -2.19
CA GLU A 122 -14.16 -1.42 -1.18
C GLU A 122 -13.41 -0.20 -0.65
N CYS A 123 -12.09 -0.31 -0.44
CA CYS A 123 -11.25 0.82 -0.05
C CYS A 123 -11.27 1.93 -1.10
N PHE A 124 -11.10 1.61 -2.39
CA PHE A 124 -11.20 2.60 -3.45
C PHE A 124 -12.58 3.27 -3.48
N ASP A 125 -13.65 2.48 -3.45
CA ASP A 125 -15.01 2.99 -3.51
C ASP A 125 -15.33 3.89 -2.29
N ALA A 126 -14.86 3.54 -1.10
CA ALA A 126 -14.97 4.36 0.11
C ALA A 126 -14.19 5.69 0.01
N ILE A 127 -12.99 5.67 -0.58
CA ILE A 127 -12.21 6.89 -0.80
C ILE A 127 -12.96 7.83 -1.75
N VAL A 128 -13.46 7.31 -2.87
CA VAL A 128 -14.20 8.11 -3.85
C VAL A 128 -15.50 8.66 -3.26
N ALA A 129 -16.19 7.87 -2.42
CA ALA A 129 -17.38 8.29 -1.71
C ALA A 129 -17.10 9.24 -0.53
N CYS A 130 -15.83 9.48 -0.18
CA CYS A 130 -15.42 10.25 1.00
C CYS A 130 -16.03 9.70 2.31
N ASP A 131 -16.12 8.37 2.43
CA ASP A 131 -16.71 7.67 3.57
C ASP A 131 -15.62 7.15 4.52
N VAL A 132 -15.50 7.79 5.68
CA VAL A 132 -14.49 7.46 6.71
C VAL A 132 -14.74 6.10 7.34
N ALA A 133 -16.00 5.73 7.56
CA ALA A 133 -16.34 4.46 8.20
C ALA A 133 -16.04 3.29 7.26
N ALA A 134 -16.51 3.38 6.00
CA ALA A 134 -16.25 2.36 4.98
C ALA A 134 -14.74 2.24 4.66
N LEU A 135 -14.01 3.36 4.67
CA LEU A 135 -12.55 3.35 4.51
C LEU A 135 -11.87 2.62 5.69
N GLY A 136 -12.31 2.91 6.92
CA GLY A 136 -11.82 2.21 8.11
C GLY A 136 -12.07 0.69 8.05
N ASP A 137 -13.30 0.29 7.71
CA ASP A 137 -13.71 -1.11 7.64
C ASP A 137 -12.92 -1.90 6.58
N SER A 138 -12.76 -1.33 5.39
CA SER A 138 -11.99 -1.95 4.30
C SER A 138 -10.51 -2.07 4.63
N MET A 139 -9.90 -1.08 5.29
CA MET A 139 -8.51 -1.17 5.76
C MET A 139 -8.34 -2.23 6.86
N ASN A 140 -9.30 -2.33 7.78
CA ASN A 140 -9.29 -3.36 8.81
C ASN A 140 -9.45 -4.77 8.21
N GLU A 141 -10.31 -4.95 7.21
CA GLU A 141 -10.47 -6.20 6.48
C GLU A 141 -9.20 -6.57 5.70
N CYS A 142 -8.58 -5.61 5.03
CA CYS A 142 -7.32 -5.80 4.33
C CYS A 142 -6.22 -6.31 5.28
N MET A 143 -6.10 -5.71 6.47
CA MET A 143 -5.13 -6.14 7.47
C MET A 143 -5.41 -7.56 8.01
N ARG A 144 -6.68 -7.93 8.22
CA ARG A 144 -7.04 -9.32 8.57
C ARG A 144 -6.64 -10.30 7.47
N CYS A 145 -6.84 -9.94 6.21
CA CYS A 145 -6.44 -10.77 5.08
C CYS A 145 -4.92 -10.94 5.01
N TRP A 146 -4.16 -9.85 5.19
CA TRP A 146 -2.70 -9.93 5.23
C TRP A 146 -2.18 -10.78 6.38
N GLU A 147 -2.75 -10.65 7.58
CA GLU A 147 -2.36 -11.50 8.72
C GLU A 147 -2.65 -12.98 8.47
N ALA A 148 -3.75 -13.30 7.78
CA ALA A 148 -4.10 -14.67 7.43
C ALA A 148 -3.20 -15.25 6.32
N LEU A 149 -2.93 -14.47 5.27
CA LEU A 149 -2.16 -14.91 4.09
C LEU A 149 -0.65 -14.90 4.32
N LEU A 150 -0.14 -13.86 4.99
CA LEU A 150 1.28 -13.61 5.24
C LEU A 150 1.49 -13.22 6.72
N PRO A 151 1.46 -14.18 7.66
CA PRO A 151 1.55 -13.91 9.10
C PRO A 151 2.81 -13.11 9.49
N CYS A 152 3.90 -13.30 8.75
CA CYS A 152 5.16 -12.57 8.93
C CYS A 152 5.06 -11.07 8.69
N THR A 153 3.98 -10.57 8.07
CA THR A 153 3.66 -9.14 7.97
C THR A 153 3.56 -8.46 9.34
N VAL A 154 3.10 -9.19 10.36
CA VAL A 154 2.89 -8.63 11.71
C VAL A 154 3.57 -9.44 12.83
N ARG A 155 4.03 -10.66 12.54
CA ARG A 155 4.72 -11.54 13.49
C ARG A 155 5.94 -12.20 12.87
N HIS A 156 7.11 -11.72 13.22
CA HIS A 156 8.37 -12.31 12.76
C HIS A 156 9.41 -12.24 13.89
N PRO A 157 10.30 -13.25 14.07
CA PRO A 157 11.28 -13.26 15.16
C PRO A 157 12.21 -12.04 15.19
N THR A 158 12.44 -11.39 14.05
CA THR A 158 13.27 -10.17 13.96
C THR A 158 12.51 -8.88 14.31
N ILE A 159 11.19 -8.94 14.49
CA ILE A 159 10.36 -7.80 14.89
C ILE A 159 10.31 -7.75 16.43
N PRO A 160 10.89 -6.73 17.08
CA PRO A 160 10.95 -6.64 18.54
C PRO A 160 9.69 -6.02 19.16
N LEU A 161 8.75 -5.55 18.34
CA LEU A 161 7.52 -4.88 18.77
C LEU A 161 6.31 -5.79 18.62
N ASP A 162 5.33 -5.62 19.52
CA ASP A 162 4.01 -6.22 19.37
C ASP A 162 3.17 -5.41 18.37
N LEU A 163 3.42 -5.62 17.09
CA LEU A 163 2.68 -4.96 16.00
C LEU A 163 1.16 -5.20 16.07
N PRO A 164 0.66 -6.40 16.42
CA PRO A 164 -0.76 -6.66 16.63
C PRO A 164 -1.37 -5.83 17.76
N ALA A 165 -0.69 -5.69 18.90
CA ALA A 165 -1.17 -4.87 20.01
C ALA A 165 -1.24 -3.39 19.62
N ILE A 166 -0.22 -2.88 18.92
CA ILE A 166 -0.22 -1.50 18.39
C ILE A 166 -1.39 -1.30 17.43
N LEU A 167 -1.58 -2.21 16.47
CA LEU A 167 -2.68 -2.16 15.52
C LEU A 167 -4.04 -2.14 16.24
N LYS A 168 -4.24 -3.03 17.21
CA LYS A 168 -5.48 -3.12 17.98
C LYS A 168 -5.76 -1.85 18.77
N ALA A 169 -4.74 -1.23 19.35
CA ALA A 169 -4.87 0.03 20.07
C ALA A 169 -5.38 1.17 19.16
N HIS A 170 -4.96 1.20 17.89
CA HIS A 170 -5.49 2.18 16.92
C HIS A 170 -6.88 1.81 16.39
N GLN A 171 -7.13 0.54 16.04
CA GLN A 171 -8.44 0.08 15.54
C GLN A 171 -9.58 0.20 16.57
N THR A 172 -9.25 0.30 17.87
CA THR A 172 -10.24 0.52 18.93
C THR A 172 -10.56 1.99 19.18
N ARG A 173 -9.70 2.91 18.72
CA ARG A 173 -9.82 4.36 18.96
C ARG A 173 -10.24 5.14 17.71
N HIS A 174 -10.01 4.57 16.53
CA HIS A 174 -10.22 5.22 15.24
C HIS A 174 -10.97 4.29 14.29
N SER A 175 -11.52 4.84 13.20
CA SER A 175 -12.38 4.10 12.26
C SER A 175 -11.69 2.89 11.64
N GLY A 176 -10.38 3.00 11.39
CA GLY A 176 -9.58 1.85 10.99
C GLY A 176 -8.09 2.13 11.01
N ALA A 177 -7.31 1.05 10.98
CA ALA A 177 -5.86 1.13 10.86
C ALA A 177 -5.30 -0.10 10.15
N MET A 178 -4.20 0.09 9.42
CA MET A 178 -3.46 -0.98 8.76
C MET A 178 -1.99 -0.61 8.58
N TYR A 179 -1.10 -1.61 8.55
CA TYR A 179 0.30 -1.38 8.22
C TYR A 179 0.49 -1.09 6.73
N SER A 180 1.44 -0.20 6.42
CA SER A 180 1.84 0.11 5.06
C SER A 180 2.67 -1.03 4.47
N GLY A 181 2.16 -1.68 3.43
CA GLY A 181 2.85 -2.77 2.75
C GLY A 181 3.04 -4.00 3.64
N CYS A 182 4.08 -4.77 3.36
CA CYS A 182 4.32 -6.06 4.01
C CYS A 182 5.08 -5.91 5.35
N GLY A 183 4.49 -5.20 6.32
CA GLY A 183 4.95 -5.18 7.70
C GLY A 183 5.99 -4.11 8.05
N GLY A 184 5.85 -3.54 9.27
CA GLY A 184 6.68 -2.46 9.78
C GLY A 184 6.52 -1.14 9.00
N GLY A 185 7.48 -0.23 9.19
CA GLY A 185 7.52 1.10 8.57
C GLY A 185 6.52 2.06 9.20
N TYR A 186 5.33 2.13 8.61
CA TYR A 186 4.28 3.07 8.98
C TYR A 186 2.95 2.34 9.18
N LEU A 187 2.14 2.85 10.09
CA LEU A 187 0.74 2.51 10.26
C LEU A 187 -0.11 3.63 9.67
N TYR A 188 -1.02 3.30 8.75
CA TYR A 188 -2.08 4.21 8.33
C TYR A 188 -3.24 4.11 9.31
N VAL A 189 -3.74 5.26 9.74
CA VAL A 189 -4.89 5.38 10.63
C VAL A 189 -5.92 6.29 9.97
N VAL A 190 -7.15 5.81 9.89
CA VAL A 190 -8.31 6.56 9.38
C VAL A 190 -8.99 7.26 10.54
N SER A 191 -8.98 8.59 10.56
CA SER A 191 -9.65 9.37 11.59
C SER A 191 -10.00 10.78 11.12
N GLU A 192 -11.19 11.25 11.51
CA GLU A 192 -11.60 12.65 11.35
C GLU A 192 -10.92 13.59 12.37
N THR A 193 -10.27 13.01 13.38
CA THR A 193 -9.56 13.76 14.43
C THR A 193 -8.08 13.46 14.38
N SER A 194 -7.28 14.32 15.03
CA SER A 194 -5.82 14.16 15.06
C SER A 194 -5.40 12.83 15.71
N VAL A 195 -4.47 12.13 15.09
CA VAL A 195 -3.83 10.93 15.67
C VAL A 195 -2.49 11.34 16.30
N PRO A 196 -2.27 11.13 17.62
CA PRO A 196 -1.01 11.50 18.27
C PRO A 196 0.22 10.85 17.62
N GLY A 197 1.29 11.64 17.43
CA GLY A 197 2.55 11.15 16.84
C GLY A 197 2.47 10.87 15.32
N SER A 198 1.36 11.21 14.67
CA SER A 198 1.20 11.04 13.24
C SER A 198 1.61 12.27 12.43
N PHE A 199 1.73 12.09 11.12
CA PHE A 199 1.85 13.16 10.14
C PHE A 199 0.90 12.90 8.95
N PRO A 200 0.45 13.96 8.26
CA PRO A 200 -0.49 13.81 7.15
C PRO A 200 0.18 13.26 5.90
N ILE A 201 -0.62 12.65 5.02
CA ILE A 201 -0.18 12.31 3.65
C ILE A 201 -0.32 13.51 2.71
N ARG A 202 0.32 13.41 1.53
CA ARG A 202 0.02 14.26 0.38
C ARG A 202 -0.23 13.40 -0.85
N VAL A 203 -1.33 13.68 -1.52
CA VAL A 203 -1.70 13.05 -2.80
C VAL A 203 -1.12 13.91 -3.90
N ARG A 204 -0.36 13.29 -4.80
CA ARG A 204 0.11 13.97 -6.01
C ARG A 204 -1.09 14.23 -6.93
N ARG A 205 -1.18 15.45 -7.43
CA ARG A 205 -2.21 15.92 -8.36
C ARG A 205 -1.63 15.98 -9.76
#